data_AF-A0A0S6VX31-F1
#
_entry.id   AF-A0A0S6VX31-F1
#
_cell.length_a   1.000
_cell.length_b   1.000
_cell.length_c   1.000
_cell.angle_alpha   90.00
_cell.angle_beta   90.00
_cell.angle_gamma   90.00
#
_symmetry.space_group_name_H-M   'P 1'
#
loop_
_entity.id
_entity.type
_entity.pdbx_description
1 polymer ?
#
loop_
_entity_poly.entity_id
_entity_poly.type
_entity_poly.pdbx_seq_one_letter_code
_entity_poly.pdbx_strand_id
1 'polypeptide(L)'
;MNTQELELQQYQAIDDAPQEKAVLDLFSSLKWAIVVLCVAMVASIVVQPWFLAFGIVLSIAIILSDARVASALSRKLMRLFDTQYDAIEEVFSDARTQMDSQYARVLSQALDIYREIKAAILDRNGMFAESFGDVLPAIQALMEKIALLTRKAQAIDHGLRCHDDMDRTSLILQHYQQKIERDAADDFIRAEWIRTRDSLIKQLKSQEEILRGKEYVQSKLTNILTSLREVHLSIIRLSFSEIREGSDELSSVYHTVMHLSEAIDDTVETLDRITYQQV
;
A
#
# COMPACT_ATOMS: atom_id res chain seq x y z
N MET A 1 20.43 -11.70 -23.71
CA MET A 1 19.22 -10.95 -23.35
C MET A 1 18.57 -11.68 -22.21
N ASN A 2 18.64 -11.11 -21.00
CA ASN A 2 18.10 -11.69 -19.79
C ASN A 2 16.60 -11.36 -19.68
N THR A 3 15.79 -12.34 -19.28
CA THR A 3 14.34 -12.22 -19.09
C THR A 3 13.92 -11.10 -18.14
N GLN A 4 14.79 -10.70 -17.21
CA GLN A 4 14.56 -9.57 -16.30
C GLN A 4 14.58 -8.19 -17.01
N GLU A 5 15.34 -8.03 -18.09
CA GLU A 5 15.38 -6.77 -18.86
C GLU A 5 14.13 -6.62 -19.75
N LEU A 6 13.54 -7.74 -20.16
CA LEU A 6 12.31 -7.75 -20.96
C LEU A 6 11.09 -7.36 -20.12
N GLU A 7 11.02 -7.81 -18.86
CA GLU A 7 9.96 -7.43 -17.93
C GLU A 7 10.07 -5.94 -17.57
N LEU A 8 11.27 -5.42 -17.31
CA LEU A 8 11.50 -3.99 -17.03
C LEU A 8 11.11 -3.06 -18.19
N GLN A 9 11.37 -3.46 -19.44
CA GLN A 9 10.94 -2.68 -20.61
C GLN A 9 9.43 -2.71 -20.85
N GLN A 10 8.75 -3.80 -20.44
CA GLN A 10 7.30 -3.91 -20.56
C GLN A 10 6.56 -3.05 -19.51
N TYR A 11 7.16 -2.83 -18.34
CA TYR A 11 6.62 -1.91 -17.33
C TYR A 11 6.88 -0.43 -17.64
N GLN A 12 7.99 -0.07 -18.29
CA GLN A 12 8.25 1.33 -18.68
C GLN A 12 7.31 1.85 -19.77
N ALA A 13 6.71 0.98 -20.58
CA ALA A 13 5.80 1.40 -21.65
C ALA A 13 4.40 1.81 -21.17
N ILE A 14 4.06 1.59 -19.89
CA ILE A 14 2.71 1.84 -19.34
C ILE A 14 2.63 3.18 -18.57
N ASP A 15 3.77 3.77 -18.21
CA ASP A 15 3.85 4.97 -17.36
C ASP A 15 3.69 6.32 -18.09
N ASP A 16 3.71 6.36 -19.43
CA ASP A 16 3.76 7.63 -20.19
C ASP A 16 2.39 8.16 -20.70
N ALA A 17 1.27 7.72 -20.13
CA ALA A 17 -0.05 8.29 -20.48
C ALA A 17 -0.50 9.35 -19.46
N PRO A 18 -0.71 10.63 -19.86
CA PRO A 18 -1.09 11.70 -18.94
C PRO A 18 -2.48 11.41 -18.32
N GLN A 19 -2.49 11.26 -16.99
CA GLN A 19 -3.61 10.79 -16.17
C GLN A 19 -4.92 11.60 -16.33
N GLU A 20 -4.87 12.85 -16.81
CA GLU A 20 -6.07 13.69 -17.01
C GLU A 20 -6.91 13.31 -18.24
N LYS A 21 -6.29 12.79 -19.33
CA LYS A 21 -7.05 12.27 -20.48
C LYS A 21 -7.65 10.90 -20.22
N ALA A 22 -7.06 10.14 -19.28
CA ALA A 22 -7.42 8.76 -18.99
C ALA A 22 -8.78 8.58 -18.30
N VAL A 23 -9.24 9.57 -17.52
CA VAL A 23 -10.57 9.52 -16.88
C VAL A 23 -11.67 9.83 -17.88
N LEU A 24 -11.42 10.78 -18.80
CA LEU A 24 -12.38 11.17 -19.83
C LEU A 24 -12.65 10.05 -20.85
N ASP A 25 -11.62 9.30 -21.24
CA ASP A 25 -11.76 8.19 -22.19
C ASP A 25 -12.49 6.98 -21.57
N LEU A 26 -12.32 6.73 -20.26
CA LEU A 26 -13.01 5.67 -19.51
C LEU A 26 -14.54 5.86 -19.49
N PHE A 27 -14.99 7.12 -19.42
CA PHE A 27 -16.42 7.46 -19.53
C PHE A 27 -16.92 7.42 -20.97
N SER A 28 -16.04 7.53 -21.96
CA SER A 28 -16.44 7.55 -23.37
C SER A 28 -16.80 6.14 -23.87
N SER A 29 -15.94 5.15 -23.65
CA SER A 29 -16.12 3.78 -24.17
C SER A 29 -17.35 3.11 -23.58
N LEU A 30 -17.59 3.27 -22.27
CA LEU A 30 -18.76 2.73 -21.58
C LEU A 30 -20.07 3.39 -22.05
N LYS A 31 -20.07 4.71 -22.30
CA LYS A 31 -21.24 5.40 -22.85
C LYS A 31 -21.58 4.90 -24.25
N TRP A 32 -20.58 4.71 -25.11
CA TRP A 32 -20.80 4.20 -26.46
C TRP A 32 -21.29 2.76 -26.46
N ALA A 33 -20.78 1.89 -25.57
CA ALA A 33 -21.29 0.53 -25.42
C ALA A 33 -22.79 0.51 -25.03
N ILE A 34 -23.22 1.39 -24.11
CA ILE A 34 -24.63 1.52 -23.72
C ILE A 34 -25.48 2.03 -24.89
N VAL A 35 -24.99 3.04 -25.62
CA VAL A 35 -25.70 3.59 -26.80
C VAL A 35 -25.87 2.52 -27.88
N VAL A 36 -24.82 1.75 -28.18
CA VAL A 36 -24.86 0.64 -29.15
C VAL A 36 -25.87 -0.42 -28.73
N LEU A 37 -25.90 -0.80 -27.45
CA LEU A 37 -26.86 -1.75 -26.91
C LEU A 37 -28.31 -1.24 -27.04
N CYS A 38 -28.56 0.04 -26.73
CA CYS A 38 -29.89 0.65 -26.85
C CYS A 38 -30.34 0.74 -28.32
N VAL A 39 -29.46 1.14 -29.23
CA VAL A 39 -29.77 1.19 -30.67
C VAL A 39 -30.05 -0.22 -31.21
N ALA A 40 -29.28 -1.22 -30.79
CA ALA A 40 -29.51 -2.61 -31.16
C ALA A 40 -30.82 -3.16 -30.61
N MET A 41 -31.22 -2.77 -29.39
CA MET A 41 -32.51 -3.14 -28.81
C MET A 41 -33.67 -2.56 -29.62
N VAL A 42 -33.63 -1.27 -29.97
CA VAL A 42 -34.65 -0.63 -30.83
C VAL A 42 -34.69 -1.28 -32.22
N ALA A 43 -33.53 -1.52 -32.84
CA ALA A 43 -33.44 -2.19 -34.14
C ALA A 43 -33.93 -3.64 -34.09
N SER A 44 -33.77 -4.34 -32.96
CA SER A 44 -34.28 -5.71 -32.78
C SER A 44 -35.80 -5.78 -32.76
N ILE A 45 -36.45 -4.75 -32.23
CA ILE A 45 -37.91 -4.63 -32.15
C ILE A 45 -38.49 -4.23 -33.51
N VAL A 46 -37.81 -3.33 -34.23
CA VAL A 46 -38.33 -2.71 -35.47
C VAL A 46 -37.98 -3.51 -36.73
N VAL A 47 -36.80 -4.13 -36.78
CA VAL A 47 -36.26 -4.75 -38.00
C VAL A 47 -36.25 -6.27 -37.88
N GLN A 48 -35.31 -6.82 -37.10
CA GLN A 48 -35.16 -8.27 -36.92
C GLN A 48 -34.40 -8.61 -35.62
N PRO A 49 -34.72 -9.73 -34.96
CA PRO A 49 -34.18 -10.06 -33.64
C PRO A 49 -32.66 -10.32 -33.61
N TRP A 50 -32.02 -10.67 -34.73
CA TRP A 50 -30.57 -10.91 -34.77
C TRP A 50 -29.73 -9.65 -34.56
N PHE A 51 -30.31 -8.45 -34.75
CA PHE A 51 -29.64 -7.18 -34.43
C PHE A 51 -29.31 -7.06 -32.93
N LEU A 52 -30.09 -7.70 -32.05
CA LEU A 52 -29.80 -7.75 -30.62
C LEU A 52 -28.50 -8.52 -30.35
N ALA A 53 -28.35 -9.69 -30.98
CA ALA A 53 -27.15 -10.51 -30.85
C ALA A 53 -25.92 -9.77 -31.38
N PHE A 54 -26.04 -9.11 -32.54
CA PHE A 54 -24.96 -8.31 -33.10
C PHE A 54 -24.60 -7.11 -32.20
N GLY A 55 -25.59 -6.43 -31.62
CA GLY A 55 -25.37 -5.32 -30.69
C GLY A 55 -24.71 -5.74 -29.39
N ILE A 56 -25.07 -6.90 -28.84
CA ILE A 56 -24.41 -7.47 -27.65
C ILE A 56 -22.94 -7.76 -27.97
N VAL A 57 -22.67 -8.43 -29.10
CA VAL A 57 -21.29 -8.74 -29.52
C VAL A 57 -20.48 -7.47 -29.75
N LEU A 58 -21.06 -6.45 -30.40
CA LEU A 58 -20.37 -5.17 -30.63
C LEU A 58 -20.12 -4.41 -29.33
N SER A 59 -21.07 -4.44 -28.39
CA SER A 59 -20.91 -3.81 -27.07
C SER A 59 -19.82 -4.50 -26.27
N ILE A 60 -19.75 -5.84 -26.32
CA ILE A 60 -18.68 -6.63 -25.70
C ILE A 60 -17.34 -6.32 -26.36
N ALA A 61 -17.28 -6.20 -27.69
CA ALA A 61 -16.05 -5.85 -28.41
C ALA A 61 -15.55 -4.43 -28.05
N ILE A 62 -16.45 -3.45 -27.88
CA ILE A 62 -16.10 -2.10 -27.42
C ILE A 62 -15.55 -2.15 -25.99
N ILE A 63 -16.19 -2.90 -25.09
CA ILE A 63 -15.75 -3.07 -23.70
C ILE A 63 -14.39 -3.80 -23.63
N LEU A 64 -14.15 -4.80 -24.48
CA LEU A 64 -12.90 -5.56 -24.54
C LEU A 64 -11.78 -4.84 -25.28
N SER A 65 -12.10 -3.88 -26.16
CA SER A 65 -11.10 -3.04 -26.83
C SER A 65 -10.36 -2.12 -25.84
N ASP A 66 -10.98 -1.86 -24.69
CA ASP A 66 -10.38 -1.14 -23.59
C ASP A 66 -9.84 -2.15 -22.55
N ALA A 67 -8.53 -2.38 -22.59
CA ALA A 67 -7.84 -3.30 -21.69
C ALA A 67 -8.09 -3.01 -20.20
N ARG A 68 -8.41 -1.76 -19.84
CA ARG A 68 -8.65 -1.35 -18.46
C ARG A 68 -10.08 -1.70 -18.02
N VAL A 69 -11.09 -1.51 -18.86
CA VAL A 69 -12.47 -1.95 -18.58
C VAL A 69 -12.55 -3.47 -18.57
N ALA A 70 -11.86 -4.15 -19.50
CA ALA A 70 -11.71 -5.60 -19.48
C ALA A 70 -11.11 -6.08 -18.15
N SER A 71 -10.09 -5.38 -17.60
CA SER A 71 -9.50 -5.71 -16.30
C SER A 71 -10.42 -5.45 -15.11
N ALA A 72 -11.29 -4.43 -15.17
CA ALA A 72 -12.23 -4.11 -14.10
C ALA A 72 -13.44 -5.05 -14.13
N LEU A 73 -13.90 -5.41 -15.33
CA LEU A 73 -14.98 -6.36 -15.56
C LEU A 73 -14.52 -7.78 -15.23
N SER A 74 -13.30 -8.16 -15.62
CA SER A 74 -12.70 -9.44 -15.23
C SER A 74 -12.54 -9.50 -13.71
N ARG A 75 -12.07 -8.44 -13.04
CA ARG A 75 -12.02 -8.37 -11.58
C ARG A 75 -13.40 -8.55 -10.93
N LYS A 76 -14.44 -7.88 -11.44
CA LYS A 76 -15.82 -8.04 -10.93
C LYS A 76 -16.41 -9.42 -11.21
N LEU A 77 -16.14 -9.99 -12.38
CA LEU A 77 -16.58 -11.34 -12.72
C LEU A 77 -15.82 -12.39 -11.90
N MET A 78 -14.53 -12.20 -11.67
CA MET A 78 -13.71 -13.07 -10.83
C MET A 78 -14.17 -12.99 -9.35
N ARG A 79 -14.51 -11.80 -8.84
CA ARG A 79 -15.19 -11.63 -7.54
C ARG A 79 -16.54 -12.35 -7.42
N LEU A 80 -17.28 -12.51 -8.53
CA LEU A 80 -18.59 -13.15 -8.56
C LEU A 80 -18.52 -14.68 -8.75
N PHE A 81 -17.45 -15.16 -9.39
CA PHE A 81 -17.30 -16.57 -9.75
C PHE A 81 -16.27 -17.33 -8.91
N ASP A 82 -15.40 -16.65 -8.15
CA ASP A 82 -14.30 -17.29 -7.44
C ASP A 82 -14.56 -17.36 -5.93
N THR A 83 -14.71 -18.59 -5.41
CA THR A 83 -14.75 -18.87 -3.97
C THR A 83 -13.37 -18.73 -3.30
N GLN A 84 -12.30 -18.50 -4.07
CA GLN A 84 -10.94 -18.23 -3.56
C GLN A 84 -10.56 -16.75 -3.61
N TYR A 85 -11.47 -15.87 -4.00
CA TYR A 85 -11.22 -14.43 -4.05
C TYR A 85 -10.73 -13.91 -2.69
N ASP A 86 -9.52 -13.37 -2.70
CA ASP A 86 -8.87 -12.83 -1.52
C ASP A 86 -8.87 -11.30 -1.59
N ALA A 87 -9.79 -10.68 -0.86
CA ALA A 87 -9.93 -9.23 -0.81
C ALA A 87 -8.61 -8.52 -0.44
N ILE A 88 -7.74 -9.20 0.32
CA ILE A 88 -6.45 -8.65 0.76
C ILE A 88 -5.45 -8.57 -0.39
N GLU A 89 -5.43 -9.54 -1.30
CA GLU A 89 -4.54 -9.47 -2.47
C GLU A 89 -4.88 -8.27 -3.35
N GLU A 90 -6.15 -7.92 -3.47
CA GLU A 90 -6.57 -6.74 -4.23
C GLU A 90 -6.22 -5.44 -3.49
N VAL A 91 -6.49 -5.35 -2.18
CA VAL A 91 -6.09 -4.20 -1.37
C VAL A 91 -4.59 -3.95 -1.46
N PHE A 92 -3.78 -5.02 -1.45
CA PHE A 92 -2.33 -4.93 -1.57
C PHE A 92 -1.86 -4.58 -2.98
N SER A 93 -2.51 -5.12 -4.01
CA SER A 93 -2.23 -4.74 -5.41
C SER A 93 -2.48 -3.25 -5.62
N ASP A 94 -3.65 -2.76 -5.19
CA ASP A 94 -4.02 -1.35 -5.28
C ASP A 94 -3.08 -0.47 -4.44
N ALA A 95 -2.75 -0.88 -3.20
CA ALA A 95 -1.78 -0.17 -2.37
C ALA A 95 -0.40 -0.10 -3.02
N ARG A 96 0.10 -1.20 -3.57
CA ARG A 96 1.43 -1.30 -4.19
C ARG A 96 1.58 -0.36 -5.37
N THR A 97 0.55 -0.17 -6.20
CA THR A 97 0.60 0.74 -7.36
C THR A 97 0.76 2.21 -6.99
N GLN A 98 0.45 2.58 -5.75
CA GLN A 98 0.53 3.95 -5.24
C GLN A 98 1.80 4.20 -4.40
N MET A 99 2.69 3.20 -4.31
CA MET A 99 3.85 3.25 -3.41
C MET A 99 5.19 3.45 -4.11
N ASP A 100 6.09 4.15 -3.43
CA ASP A 100 7.50 4.24 -3.83
C ASP A 100 8.15 2.85 -3.78
N SER A 101 9.18 2.62 -4.61
CA SER A 101 9.78 1.30 -4.85
C SER A 101 10.26 0.56 -3.60
N GLN A 102 10.71 1.28 -2.56
CA GLN A 102 11.11 0.69 -1.28
C GLN A 102 9.92 0.14 -0.50
N TYR A 103 8.85 0.91 -0.35
CA TYR A 103 7.64 0.53 0.40
C TYR A 103 6.82 -0.52 -0.36
N ALA A 104 6.79 -0.43 -1.69
CA ALA A 104 6.21 -1.46 -2.55
C ALA A 104 6.91 -2.82 -2.37
N ARG A 105 8.23 -2.85 -2.17
CA ARG A 105 8.98 -4.08 -1.90
C ARG A 105 8.60 -4.71 -0.56
N VAL A 106 8.44 -3.89 0.49
CA VAL A 106 7.99 -4.35 1.82
C VAL A 106 6.59 -4.98 1.75
N LEU A 107 5.64 -4.33 1.06
CA LEU A 107 4.30 -4.90 0.85
C LEU A 107 4.33 -6.19 0.03
N SER A 108 5.16 -6.26 -1.00
CA SER A 108 5.30 -7.50 -1.80
C SER A 108 5.79 -8.65 -0.92
N GLN A 109 6.80 -8.41 -0.09
CA GLN A 109 7.33 -9.44 0.83
C GLN A 109 6.27 -9.89 1.83
N ALA A 110 5.50 -8.96 2.41
CA ALA A 110 4.40 -9.30 3.30
C ALA A 110 3.35 -10.18 2.59
N LEU A 111 2.98 -9.80 1.37
CA LEU A 111 2.00 -10.52 0.56
C LEU A 111 2.48 -11.93 0.20
N ASP A 112 3.75 -12.09 -0.15
CA ASP A 112 4.34 -13.39 -0.47
C ASP A 112 4.32 -14.30 0.77
N ILE A 113 4.68 -13.78 1.96
CA ILE A 113 4.59 -14.55 3.21
C ILE A 113 3.13 -14.93 3.51
N TYR A 114 2.19 -14.01 3.33
CA TYR A 114 0.77 -14.29 3.51
C TYR A 114 0.27 -15.42 2.60
N ARG A 115 0.64 -15.39 1.32
CA ARG A 115 0.30 -16.45 0.35
C ARG A 115 0.87 -17.79 0.76
N GLU A 116 2.12 -17.82 1.20
CA GLU A 116 2.76 -19.04 1.68
C GLU A 116 2.05 -19.59 2.93
N ILE A 117 1.68 -18.73 3.89
CA ILE A 117 0.90 -19.13 5.07
C ILE A 117 -0.47 -19.68 4.66
N LYS A 118 -1.20 -18.96 3.81
CA LYS A 118 -2.53 -19.36 3.33
C LYS A 118 -2.46 -20.71 2.62
N ALA A 119 -1.47 -20.92 1.75
CA ALA A 119 -1.24 -22.20 1.10
C ALA A 119 -0.90 -23.30 2.12
N ALA A 120 -0.02 -23.03 3.09
CA ALA A 120 0.35 -24.00 4.12
C ALA A 120 -0.84 -24.45 4.99
N ILE A 121 -1.82 -23.56 5.23
CA ILE A 121 -3.05 -23.86 5.98
C ILE A 121 -4.06 -24.60 5.11
N LEU A 122 -4.33 -24.12 3.89
CA LEU A 122 -5.43 -24.61 3.04
C LEU A 122 -5.09 -25.88 2.25
N ASP A 123 -3.82 -26.11 1.92
CA ASP A 123 -3.38 -27.33 1.20
C ASP A 123 -3.51 -28.59 2.09
N ARG A 124 -3.75 -28.40 3.39
CA ARG A 124 -3.91 -29.47 4.38
C ARG A 124 -5.37 -29.64 4.79
N ASN A 125 -6.04 -30.59 4.14
CA ASN A 125 -7.43 -30.95 4.43
C ASN A 125 -7.62 -31.51 5.86
N GLY A 126 -8.80 -31.25 6.46
CA GLY A 126 -9.26 -31.87 7.71
C GLY A 126 -9.04 -31.02 8.97
N MET A 127 -8.78 -31.68 10.12
CA MET A 127 -8.66 -31.04 11.44
C MET A 127 -7.56 -29.97 11.53
N PHE A 128 -6.57 -29.99 10.63
CA PHE A 128 -5.50 -28.98 10.59
C PHE A 128 -6.05 -27.62 10.18
N ALA A 129 -6.71 -27.52 9.02
CA ALA A 129 -7.30 -26.26 8.57
C ALA A 129 -8.35 -25.72 9.55
N GLU A 130 -9.15 -26.61 10.17
CA GLU A 130 -10.13 -26.24 11.20
C GLU A 130 -9.45 -25.66 12.46
N SER A 131 -8.32 -26.24 12.90
CA SER A 131 -7.56 -25.75 14.05
C SER A 131 -6.94 -24.36 13.83
N PHE A 132 -6.74 -23.95 12.57
CA PHE A 132 -6.25 -22.61 12.21
C PHE A 132 -7.37 -21.66 11.77
N GLY A 133 -8.65 -22.01 12.01
CA GLY A 133 -9.82 -21.24 11.61
C GLY A 133 -9.79 -19.78 12.08
N ASP A 134 -9.25 -19.51 13.28
CA ASP A 134 -9.13 -18.15 13.83
C ASP A 134 -7.80 -17.46 13.47
N VAL A 135 -6.77 -18.24 13.11
CA VAL A 135 -5.43 -17.70 12.80
C VAL A 135 -5.40 -17.04 11.43
N LEU A 136 -6.05 -17.65 10.42
CA LEU A 136 -6.05 -17.08 9.08
C LEU A 136 -6.75 -15.70 9.02
N PRO A 137 -7.94 -15.50 9.61
CA PRO A 137 -8.55 -14.17 9.74
C PRO A 137 -7.71 -13.18 10.55
N ALA A 138 -7.01 -13.62 11.60
CA ALA A 138 -6.12 -12.76 12.38
C ALA A 138 -4.92 -12.28 11.56
N ILE A 139 -4.32 -13.17 10.76
CA ILE A 139 -3.24 -12.81 9.84
C ILE A 139 -3.76 -11.89 8.72
N GLN A 140 -4.98 -12.11 8.26
CA GLN A 140 -5.64 -11.22 7.30
C GLN A 140 -5.79 -9.79 7.85
N ALA A 141 -6.31 -9.63 9.08
CA ALA A 141 -6.38 -8.34 9.75
C ALA A 141 -4.99 -7.71 9.96
N LEU A 142 -3.98 -8.52 10.30
CA LEU A 142 -2.60 -8.07 10.43
C LEU A 142 -2.07 -7.50 9.10
N MET A 143 -2.37 -8.14 7.97
CA MET A 143 -1.97 -7.68 6.65
C MET A 143 -2.57 -6.30 6.31
N GLU A 144 -3.85 -6.08 6.61
CA GLU A 144 -4.46 -4.75 6.43
C GLU A 144 -3.73 -3.66 7.23
N LYS A 145 -3.33 -3.99 8.46
CA LYS A 145 -2.55 -3.09 9.32
C LYS A 145 -1.14 -2.84 8.78
N ILE A 146 -0.46 -3.84 8.23
CA ILE A 146 0.84 -3.68 7.55
C ILE A 146 0.69 -2.71 6.36
N ALA A 147 -0.37 -2.85 5.56
CA ALA A 147 -0.65 -1.94 4.45
C ALA A 147 -0.86 -0.49 4.91
N LEU A 148 -1.66 -0.31 5.97
CA LEU A 148 -1.89 1.01 6.58
C LEU A 148 -0.60 1.64 7.12
N LEU A 149 0.17 0.89 7.91
CA LEU A 149 1.45 1.34 8.47
C LEU A 149 2.42 1.75 7.36
N THR A 150 2.52 0.94 6.30
CA THR A 150 3.42 1.21 5.18
C THR A 150 2.99 2.48 4.40
N ARG A 151 1.69 2.72 4.23
CA ARG A 151 1.19 3.98 3.63
C ARG A 151 1.53 5.19 4.50
N LYS A 152 1.34 5.10 5.82
CA LYS A 152 1.69 6.19 6.74
C LYS A 152 3.20 6.46 6.75
N ALA A 153 4.01 5.40 6.71
CA ALA A 153 5.46 5.51 6.60
C ALA A 153 5.88 6.29 5.34
N GLN A 154 5.28 5.98 4.19
CA GLN A 154 5.54 6.69 2.95
C GLN A 154 5.10 8.16 3.02
N ALA A 155 3.95 8.46 3.60
CA ALA A 155 3.48 9.84 3.76
C ALA A 155 4.48 10.68 4.59
N ILE A 156 5.04 10.10 5.65
CA ILE A 156 6.08 10.75 6.46
C ILE A 156 7.38 10.94 5.68
N ASP A 157 7.80 9.94 4.89
CA ASP A 157 8.97 10.05 4.03
C ASP A 157 8.81 11.10 2.93
N HIS A 158 7.60 11.24 2.36
CA HIS A 158 7.28 12.31 1.42
C HIS A 158 7.30 13.69 2.10
N GLY A 159 6.82 13.78 3.34
CA GLY A 159 6.92 15.01 4.14
C GLY A 159 8.36 15.44 4.44
N LEU A 160 9.29 14.48 4.58
CA LEU A 160 10.73 14.76 4.75
C LEU A 160 11.36 15.43 3.53
N ARG A 161 10.96 15.03 2.31
CA ARG A 161 11.53 15.58 1.06
C ARG A 161 11.27 17.07 0.87
N CYS A 162 10.25 17.63 1.53
CA CYS A 162 10.01 19.08 1.55
C CYS A 162 11.02 19.86 2.41
N HIS A 163 11.85 19.15 3.18
CA HIS A 163 12.68 19.67 4.25
C HIS A 163 14.16 19.23 4.16
N ASP A 164 14.59 18.69 3.02
CA ASP A 164 15.85 17.97 2.81
C ASP A 164 17.17 18.75 3.06
N ASP A 165 17.12 20.04 3.36
CA ASP A 165 18.33 20.88 3.44
C ASP A 165 18.76 21.12 4.90
N MET A 166 18.89 20.06 5.71
CA MET A 166 19.37 20.14 7.10
C MET A 166 20.74 20.82 7.20
N ASP A 167 21.67 20.44 6.32
CA ASP A 167 23.03 20.99 6.29
C ASP A 167 23.03 22.49 5.97
N ARG A 168 22.22 22.89 4.99
CA ARG A 168 22.04 24.30 4.65
C ARG A 168 21.37 25.08 5.77
N THR A 169 20.36 24.50 6.41
CA THR A 169 19.66 25.12 7.55
C THR A 169 20.61 25.33 8.73
N SER A 170 21.47 24.35 9.01
CA SER A 170 22.54 24.43 10.01
C SER A 170 23.58 25.52 9.67
N LEU A 171 23.98 25.61 8.40
CA LEU A 171 24.93 26.62 7.92
C LEU A 171 24.36 28.04 8.00
N ILE A 172 23.07 28.21 7.68
CA ILE A 172 22.35 29.47 7.83
C ILE A 172 22.21 29.86 9.31
N LEU A 173 21.93 28.89 10.19
CA LEU A 173 21.88 29.11 11.64
C LEU A 173 23.22 29.60 12.19
N GLN A 174 24.33 28.98 11.79
CA GLN A 174 25.68 29.41 12.16
C GLN A 174 25.97 30.84 11.65
N HIS A 175 25.51 31.18 10.46
CA HIS A 175 25.65 32.53 9.91
C HIS A 175 24.88 33.58 10.73
N TYR A 176 23.62 33.30 11.11
CA TYR A 176 22.83 34.20 11.95
C TYR A 176 23.40 34.33 13.36
N GLN A 177 23.88 33.23 13.94
CA GLN A 177 24.57 33.23 15.24
C GLN A 177 25.79 34.17 15.21
N GLN A 178 26.62 34.06 14.17
CA GLN A 178 27.78 34.94 13.98
C GLN A 178 27.41 36.40 13.76
N LYS A 179 26.33 36.70 13.03
CA LYS A 179 25.83 38.07 12.84
C LYS A 179 25.35 38.67 14.17
N ILE A 180 24.58 37.93 14.95
CA ILE A 180 24.09 38.40 16.27
C ILE A 180 25.26 38.70 17.21
N GLU A 181 26.31 37.87 17.19
CA GLU A 181 27.47 37.99 18.08
C GLU A 181 28.47 39.09 17.66
N ARG A 182 28.59 39.38 16.36
CA ARG A 182 29.62 40.30 15.83
C ARG A 182 29.09 41.67 15.41
N ASP A 183 27.81 41.80 15.02
CA ASP A 183 27.28 43.08 14.57
C ASP A 183 26.79 43.97 15.72
N ALA A 184 27.16 45.24 15.66
CA ALA A 184 26.56 46.34 16.42
C ALA A 184 25.31 46.88 15.68
N ALA A 185 24.47 45.97 15.18
CA ALA A 185 23.22 46.32 14.51
C ALA A 185 22.20 46.85 15.53
N ASP A 186 21.29 47.70 15.05
CA ASP A 186 20.18 48.25 15.84
C ASP A 186 19.34 47.13 16.48
N ASP A 187 18.77 47.38 17.65
CA ASP A 187 18.06 46.39 18.47
C ASP A 187 16.90 45.74 17.70
N PHE A 188 16.27 46.50 16.80
CA PHE A 188 15.23 46.00 15.89
C PHE A 188 15.75 44.90 14.94
N ILE A 189 16.90 45.13 14.31
CA ILE A 189 17.51 44.17 13.35
C ILE A 189 17.98 42.92 14.10
N ARG A 190 18.56 43.11 15.28
CA ARG A 190 18.98 42.00 16.14
C ARG A 190 17.79 41.14 16.60
N ALA A 191 16.67 41.76 16.94
CA ALA A 191 15.45 41.04 17.31
C ALA A 191 14.90 40.20 16.14
N GLU A 192 14.94 40.72 14.91
CA GLU A 192 14.48 40.00 13.71
C GLU A 192 15.40 38.81 13.37
N TRP A 193 16.72 38.96 13.57
CA TRP A 193 17.66 37.84 13.43
C TRP A 193 17.45 36.76 14.48
N ILE A 194 17.19 37.13 15.74
CA ILE A 194 16.86 36.18 16.80
C ILE A 194 15.58 35.42 16.45
N ARG A 195 14.54 36.12 15.99
CA ARG A 195 13.28 35.49 15.58
C ARG A 195 13.48 34.50 14.43
N THR A 196 14.26 34.89 13.43
CA THR A 196 14.58 34.04 12.28
C THR A 196 15.38 32.81 12.71
N ARG A 197 16.39 32.98 13.57
CA ARG A 197 17.16 31.87 14.15
C ARG A 197 16.26 30.92 14.94
N ASP A 198 15.39 31.43 15.81
CA ASP A 198 14.51 30.61 16.63
C ASP A 198 13.50 29.83 15.76
N SER A 199 13.02 30.42 14.67
CA SER A 199 12.21 29.72 13.66
C SER A 199 12.98 28.58 12.99
N LEU A 200 14.24 28.83 12.58
CA LEU A 200 15.10 27.81 11.97
C LEU A 200 15.45 26.68 12.96
N ILE A 201 15.67 27.00 14.26
CA ILE A 201 15.89 25.99 15.31
C ILE A 201 14.66 25.08 15.45
N LYS A 202 13.45 25.65 15.42
CA LYS A 202 12.22 24.85 15.49
C LYS A 202 12.09 23.92 14.27
N GLN A 203 12.37 24.41 13.08
CA GLN A 203 12.37 23.59 11.85
C GLN A 203 13.40 22.46 11.92
N LEU A 204 14.61 22.72 12.43
CA LEU A 204 15.67 21.70 12.52
C LEU A 204 15.30 20.61 13.53
N LYS A 205 14.68 20.98 14.67
CA LYS A 205 14.17 20.02 15.64
C LYS A 205 13.06 19.14 15.08
N SER A 206 12.09 19.73 14.35
CA SER A 206 11.03 18.93 13.73
C SER A 206 11.61 17.97 12.69
N GLN A 207 12.60 18.39 11.90
CA GLN A 207 13.31 17.52 10.95
C GLN A 207 14.00 16.34 11.65
N GLU A 208 14.71 16.59 12.75
CA GLU A 208 15.38 15.54 13.54
C GLU A 208 14.38 14.53 14.12
N GLU A 209 13.23 15.00 14.63
CA GLU A 209 12.16 14.14 15.13
C GLU A 209 11.55 13.28 14.02
N ILE A 210 11.34 13.84 12.83
CA ILE A 210 10.78 13.10 11.69
C ILE A 210 11.78 12.06 11.16
N LEU A 211 13.08 12.37 11.11
CA LEU A 211 14.12 11.41 10.72
C LEU A 211 14.17 10.23 11.71
N ARG A 212 14.14 10.50 13.01
CA ARG A 212 14.03 9.45 14.03
C ARG A 212 12.75 8.63 13.86
N GLY A 213 11.64 9.28 13.53
CA GLY A 213 10.38 8.62 13.19
C GLY A 213 10.53 7.66 12.01
N LYS A 214 11.18 8.09 10.92
CA LYS A 214 11.46 7.26 9.75
C LYS A 214 12.30 6.04 10.10
N GLU A 215 13.41 6.21 10.80
CA GLU A 215 14.28 5.10 11.20
C GLU A 215 13.55 4.11 12.10
N TYR A 216 12.78 4.62 13.06
CA TYR A 216 11.94 3.82 13.95
C TYR A 216 10.95 2.95 13.16
N VAL A 217 10.25 3.53 12.18
CA VAL A 217 9.26 2.81 11.36
C VAL A 217 9.91 1.77 10.46
N GLN A 218 11.03 2.10 9.83
CA GLN A 218 11.77 1.14 9.01
C GLN A 218 12.23 -0.06 9.83
N SER A 219 12.75 0.18 11.04
CA SER A 219 13.10 -0.88 11.99
C SER A 219 11.87 -1.73 12.37
N LYS A 220 10.74 -1.08 12.69
CA LYS A 220 9.50 -1.78 13.05
C LYS A 220 8.92 -2.61 11.91
N LEU A 221 8.84 -2.07 10.69
CA LEU A 221 8.39 -2.81 9.50
C LEU A 221 9.26 -4.05 9.24
N THR A 222 10.58 -3.92 9.41
CA THR A 222 11.51 -5.05 9.27
C THR A 222 11.27 -6.13 10.33
N ASN A 223 11.05 -5.72 11.59
CA ASN A 223 10.74 -6.66 12.68
C ASN A 223 9.41 -7.36 12.45
N ILE A 224 8.38 -6.63 12.02
CA ILE A 224 7.05 -7.19 11.71
C ILE A 224 7.15 -8.24 10.60
N LEU A 225 7.89 -7.96 9.52
CA LEU A 225 8.11 -8.93 8.44
C LEU A 225 8.87 -10.17 8.94
N THR A 226 9.90 -9.98 9.77
CA THR A 226 10.66 -11.07 10.36
C THR A 226 9.77 -11.96 11.23
N SER A 227 8.97 -11.37 12.11
CA SER A 227 8.06 -12.13 12.98
C SER A 227 6.91 -12.78 12.21
N LEU A 228 6.41 -12.16 11.13
CA LEU A 228 5.44 -12.81 10.24
C LEU A 228 6.05 -14.04 9.54
N ARG A 229 7.35 -13.98 9.21
CA ARG A 229 8.10 -15.13 8.70
C ARG A 229 8.27 -16.23 9.75
N GLU A 230 8.48 -15.87 11.02
CA GLU A 230 8.52 -16.84 12.12
C GLU A 230 7.17 -17.51 12.37
N VAL A 231 6.07 -16.76 12.25
CA VAL A 231 4.70 -17.31 12.26
C VAL A 231 4.55 -18.34 11.14
N HIS A 232 4.96 -17.98 9.91
CA HIS A 232 4.93 -18.92 8.78
C HIS A 232 5.71 -20.21 9.07
N LEU A 233 6.96 -20.10 9.57
CA LEU A 233 7.77 -21.26 9.90
C LEU A 233 7.16 -22.11 11.03
N SER A 234 6.51 -21.48 12.00
CA SER A 234 5.82 -22.17 13.10
C SER A 234 4.61 -22.95 12.60
N ILE A 235 3.84 -22.38 11.68
CA ILE A 235 2.72 -23.05 11.01
C ILE A 235 3.21 -24.25 10.20
N ILE A 236 4.33 -24.10 9.46
CA ILE A 236 4.96 -25.22 8.76
C ILE A 236 5.36 -26.33 9.75
N ARG A 237 6.00 -25.99 10.87
CA ARG A 237 6.42 -26.99 11.89
C ARG A 237 5.23 -27.74 12.47
N LEU A 238 4.17 -27.01 12.82
CA LEU A 238 2.91 -27.58 13.30
C LEU A 238 2.26 -28.51 12.26
N SER A 239 2.48 -28.27 10.98
CA SER A 239 1.99 -29.14 9.90
C SER A 239 2.67 -30.51 9.83
N PHE A 240 3.77 -30.70 10.55
CA PHE A 240 4.48 -31.98 10.68
C PHE A 240 4.28 -32.63 12.06
N SER A 241 3.59 -31.98 13.00
CA SER A 241 3.23 -32.53 14.31
C SER A 241 1.76 -32.96 14.36
N GLU A 242 1.43 -33.93 15.24
CA GLU A 242 0.03 -34.24 15.54
C GLU A 242 -0.59 -33.06 16.27
N ILE A 243 -1.37 -32.24 15.55
CA ILE A 243 -2.13 -31.16 16.16
C ILE A 243 -3.22 -31.78 17.03
N ARG A 244 -3.08 -31.57 18.34
CA ARG A 244 -4.20 -31.68 19.29
C ARG A 244 -4.78 -30.29 19.46
N GLU A 245 -6.09 -30.15 19.33
CA GLU A 245 -6.79 -28.92 19.73
C GLU A 245 -6.36 -28.53 21.15
N GLY A 246 -5.97 -27.26 21.34
CA GLY A 246 -5.45 -26.76 22.61
C GLY A 246 -3.96 -27.03 22.87
N SER A 247 -3.16 -27.38 21.85
CA SER A 247 -1.71 -27.46 22.02
C SER A 247 -1.09 -26.08 22.34
N ASP A 248 -0.08 -26.09 23.20
CA ASP A 248 0.68 -24.88 23.57
C ASP A 248 1.31 -24.21 22.34
N GLU A 249 1.65 -25.00 21.32
CA GLU A 249 2.29 -24.53 20.09
C GLU A 249 1.31 -23.75 19.18
N LEU A 250 0.06 -24.20 19.03
CA LEU A 250 -0.98 -23.47 18.28
C LEU A 250 -1.34 -22.16 18.99
N SER A 251 -1.47 -22.21 20.32
CA SER A 251 -1.74 -21.03 21.16
C SER A 251 -0.61 -20.00 21.06
N SER A 252 0.65 -20.46 20.96
CA SER A 252 1.82 -19.60 20.75
C SER A 252 1.78 -18.88 19.39
N VAL A 253 1.36 -19.55 18.32
CA VAL A 253 1.18 -18.91 16.99
C VAL A 253 0.12 -17.82 17.06
N TYR A 254 -1.04 -18.11 17.66
CA TYR A 254 -2.10 -17.11 17.82
C TYR A 254 -1.65 -15.91 18.67
N HIS A 255 -0.98 -16.16 19.80
CA HIS A 255 -0.44 -15.10 20.65
C HIS A 255 0.60 -14.25 19.91
N THR A 256 1.43 -14.85 19.06
CA THR A 256 2.42 -14.13 18.26
C THR A 256 1.73 -13.21 17.23
N VAL A 257 0.70 -13.69 16.54
CA VAL A 257 -0.09 -12.87 15.60
C VAL A 257 -0.79 -11.71 16.31
N MET A 258 -1.38 -11.96 17.48
CA MET A 258 -2.02 -10.92 18.28
C MET A 258 -1.03 -9.87 18.78
N HIS A 259 0.13 -10.29 19.30
CA HIS A 259 1.18 -9.37 19.74
C HIS A 259 1.75 -8.55 18.57
N LEU A 260 1.85 -9.13 17.36
CA LEU A 260 2.21 -8.38 16.16
C LEU A 260 1.16 -7.35 15.79
N SER A 261 -0.12 -7.70 15.90
CA SER A 261 -1.23 -6.79 15.64
C SER A 261 -1.20 -5.59 16.60
N GLU A 262 -1.01 -5.81 17.89
CA GLU A 262 -0.88 -4.75 18.90
C GLU A 262 0.36 -3.89 18.64
N ALA A 263 1.50 -4.50 18.33
CA ALA A 263 2.73 -3.76 18.02
C ALA A 263 2.58 -2.85 16.78
N ILE A 264 1.78 -3.26 15.79
CA ILE A 264 1.46 -2.39 14.64
C ILE A 264 0.57 -1.24 15.08
N ASP A 265 -0.46 -1.48 15.88
CA ASP A 265 -1.35 -0.42 16.37
C ASP A 265 -0.57 0.64 17.17
N ASP A 266 0.31 0.23 18.08
CA ASP A 266 1.20 1.13 18.83
C ASP A 266 2.11 1.95 17.91
N THR A 267 2.61 1.32 16.85
CA THR A 267 3.47 1.98 15.86
C THR A 267 2.67 2.99 15.04
N VAL A 268 1.44 2.66 14.65
CA VAL A 268 0.53 3.56 13.94
C VAL A 268 0.16 4.76 14.81
N GLU A 269 -0.16 4.55 16.10
CA GLU A 269 -0.45 5.65 17.03
C GLU A 269 0.76 6.57 17.22
N THR A 270 1.96 5.98 17.33
CA THR A 270 3.21 6.75 17.42
C THR A 270 3.41 7.60 16.16
N LEU A 271 3.11 7.06 14.98
CA LEU A 271 3.19 7.82 13.74
C LEU A 271 2.17 8.93 13.66
N ASP A 272 0.94 8.69 14.11
CA ASP A 272 -0.09 9.73 14.14
C ASP A 272 0.35 10.89 15.02
N ARG A 273 0.97 10.63 16.18
CA ARG A 273 1.54 11.69 17.04
C ARG A 273 2.60 12.51 16.31
N ILE A 274 3.50 11.86 15.57
CA ILE A 274 4.55 12.54 14.79
C ILE A 274 3.93 13.38 13.67
N THR A 275 2.91 12.87 12.98
CA THR A 275 2.21 13.59 11.90
C THR A 275 1.37 14.75 12.45
N TYR A 276 0.72 14.63 13.61
CA TYR A 276 -0.04 15.72 14.23
C TYR A 276 0.84 16.89 14.69
N GLN A 277 2.11 16.63 15.04
CA GLN A 277 3.08 17.69 15.36
C GLN A 277 3.53 18.50 14.14
N GLN A 278 3.14 18.10 12.92
CA GLN A 278 3.45 18.81 11.67
C GLN A 278 2.42 19.90 11.30
N VAL A 279 1.25 19.94 11.94
CA VAL A 279 0.18 20.94 11.73
C VAL A 279 0.22 22.01 12.81
#